data_AF-A0A3A0G9G6-F1
#
_entry.id   AF-A0A3A0G9G6-F1
#
_cell.length_a   1.000
_cell.length_b   1.000
_cell.length_c   1.000
_cell.angle_alpha   90.00
_cell.angle_beta   90.00
_cell.angle_gamma   90.00
#
_symmetry.space_group_name_H-M   'P 1'
#
loop_
_entity.id
_entity.type
_entity.pdbx_description
1 polymer ?
#
loop_
_entity_poly.entity_id
_entity_poly.type
_entity_poly.pdbx_seq_one_letter_code
_entity_poly.pdbx_strand_id
1 'polypeptide(L)'
;MRCLKSLALFLCSLLSQSAISETPLPETAAPETPAAVASATPRIKRPTELLELEADMAEINFEKIKNSQTFNALSRAYEKLLGPLCIAPPKSMQKEDAKRLCEEYILRAARFNPELPALICARDGNESNSCKQAYRLLEIRILDSEAIDALDPAVELDLKMQRSKDKVLRESLSRQAEKAAKNYESDRSAENLKNLRDTFSKLLPVVCKFTYLHVMQAPRESATKIPLTAMDVIISRPNPLGDAVKRYADVNSVHVRFLTPECFRQIESVLKLDPNWPAAVCHRDGTYSPTCFESSRTFRKKQEALMPKETRVSDGLESF
;
A
#
# COMPACT_ATOMS: atom_id res chain seq x y z
N MET A 1 11.20 -57.69 -28.30
CA MET A 1 11.04 -56.93 -27.03
C MET A 1 10.03 -55.83 -27.31
N ARG A 2 8.72 -56.08 -27.27
CA ARG A 2 7.80 -56.24 -26.12
C ARG A 2 7.76 -55.02 -25.18
N CYS A 3 6.63 -54.30 -25.31
CA CYS A 3 5.80 -53.68 -24.27
C CYS A 3 6.37 -52.55 -23.41
N LEU A 4 5.85 -51.33 -23.63
CA LEU A 4 5.28 -50.45 -22.58
C LEU A 4 4.58 -49.24 -23.24
N LYS A 5 3.42 -49.50 -23.85
CA LYS A 5 2.35 -48.54 -24.14
C LYS A 5 1.08 -49.14 -23.54
N SER A 6 0.81 -48.89 -22.26
CA SER A 6 -0.49 -49.13 -21.61
C SER A 6 -0.40 -48.71 -20.15
N LEU A 7 -0.61 -47.42 -19.88
CA LEU A 7 -0.86 -46.93 -18.53
C LEU A 7 -1.80 -45.71 -18.55
N ALA A 8 -2.84 -45.78 -19.38
CA ALA A 8 -3.81 -44.68 -19.56
C ALA A 8 -5.28 -45.13 -19.55
N LEU A 9 -5.60 -46.33 -19.06
CA LEU A 9 -6.96 -46.89 -19.15
C LEU A 9 -7.46 -47.62 -17.89
N PHE A 10 -6.99 -47.25 -16.68
CA PHE A 10 -7.36 -47.96 -15.44
C PHE A 10 -7.90 -47.10 -14.29
N LEU A 11 -8.47 -45.91 -14.59
CA LEU A 11 -9.06 -45.03 -13.56
C LEU A 11 -10.51 -44.59 -13.84
N CYS A 12 -11.25 -45.26 -14.73
CA CYS A 12 -12.65 -44.92 -15.06
C CYS A 12 -13.71 -45.94 -14.61
N SER A 13 -13.41 -46.84 -13.66
CA SER A 13 -14.35 -47.94 -13.32
C SER A 13 -14.67 -48.10 -11.82
N LEU A 14 -14.60 -47.02 -11.02
CA LEU A 14 -14.98 -47.06 -9.60
C LEU A 14 -16.10 -46.06 -9.20
N LEU A 15 -16.93 -45.64 -10.16
CA LEU A 15 -18.16 -44.90 -9.88
C LEU A 15 -19.37 -45.72 -10.33
N SER A 16 -19.75 -46.73 -9.55
CA SER A 16 -21.10 -47.29 -9.57
C SER A 16 -21.36 -48.03 -8.27
N GLN A 17 -22.57 -47.80 -7.74
CA GLN A 17 -23.21 -48.45 -6.60
C GLN A 17 -23.03 -47.77 -5.24
N SER A 18 -23.72 -46.64 -5.07
CA SER A 18 -24.44 -46.38 -3.81
C SER A 18 -25.92 -46.33 -4.14
N ALA A 19 -26.64 -47.39 -3.74
CA ALA A 19 -28.09 -47.45 -3.80
C ALA A 19 -28.65 -46.48 -2.74
N ILE A 20 -29.34 -45.44 -3.20
CA ILE A 20 -30.09 -44.53 -2.34
C ILE A 20 -31.44 -45.21 -2.07
N SER A 21 -31.64 -45.62 -0.82
CA SER A 21 -32.94 -46.06 -0.31
C SER A 21 -33.84 -44.83 -0.18
N GLU A 22 -34.89 -44.77 -1.00
CA GLU A 22 -35.94 -43.76 -0.91
C GLU A 22 -36.76 -43.99 0.37
N THR A 23 -36.43 -43.22 1.41
CA THR A 23 -37.32 -43.05 2.58
C THR A 23 -38.17 -41.81 2.32
N PRO A 24 -39.52 -41.89 2.43
CA PRO A 24 -40.36 -40.72 2.24
C PRO A 24 -40.08 -39.68 3.33
N LEU A 25 -39.76 -38.45 2.90
CA LEU A 25 -39.52 -37.30 3.76
C LEU A 25 -40.79 -36.97 4.57
N PRO A 26 -40.68 -36.72 5.89
CA PRO A 26 -41.78 -36.17 6.65
C PRO A 26 -42.12 -34.76 6.14
N GLU A 27 -43.42 -34.52 5.98
CA GLU A 27 -44.02 -33.24 5.58
C GLU A 27 -43.52 -32.14 6.52
N THR A 28 -42.53 -31.38 6.04
CA THR A 28 -41.87 -30.34 6.83
C THR A 28 -42.75 -29.11 6.76
N ALA A 29 -43.31 -28.70 7.90
CA ALA A 29 -44.07 -27.47 8.04
C ALA A 29 -43.28 -26.30 7.43
N ALA A 30 -44.00 -25.44 6.70
CA ALA A 30 -43.43 -24.29 6.00
C ALA A 30 -42.53 -23.48 6.96
N PRO A 31 -41.27 -23.22 6.59
CA PRO A 31 -40.40 -22.40 7.42
C PRO A 31 -41.00 -21.00 7.50
N GLU A 32 -41.37 -20.59 8.71
CA GLU A 32 -41.72 -19.21 9.00
C GLU A 32 -40.55 -18.33 8.56
N THR A 33 -40.79 -17.53 7.52
CA THR A 33 -39.81 -16.60 6.96
C THR A 33 -39.29 -15.72 8.10
N PRO A 34 -38.01 -15.83 8.52
CA PRO A 34 -37.50 -14.97 9.57
C PRO A 34 -37.59 -13.53 9.07
N ALA A 35 -38.31 -12.70 9.83
CA ALA A 35 -38.43 -11.28 9.57
C ALA A 35 -37.05 -10.72 9.25
N ALA A 36 -36.92 -10.08 8.09
CA ALA A 36 -35.67 -9.51 7.61
C ALA A 36 -35.11 -8.55 8.66
N VAL A 37 -34.18 -9.05 9.49
CA VAL A 37 -33.37 -8.22 10.37
C VAL A 37 -32.54 -7.37 9.44
N ALA A 38 -32.98 -6.12 9.24
CA ALA A 38 -32.25 -5.13 8.48
C ALA A 38 -30.86 -5.00 9.13
N SER A 39 -29.88 -5.67 8.54
CA SER A 39 -28.48 -5.59 8.94
C SER A 39 -28.05 -4.15 8.70
N ALA A 40 -28.13 -3.34 9.75
CA ALA A 40 -27.65 -1.97 9.74
C ALA A 40 -26.13 -2.06 9.55
N THR A 41 -25.67 -1.80 8.33
CA THR A 41 -24.25 -1.74 8.02
C THR A 41 -23.65 -0.69 8.95
N PRO A 42 -22.66 -1.03 9.79
CA PRO A 42 -22.08 -0.06 10.71
C PRO A 42 -21.56 1.13 9.90
N ARG A 43 -22.11 2.31 10.16
CA ARG A 43 -21.65 3.54 9.51
C ARG A 43 -20.27 3.85 10.07
N ILE A 44 -19.26 3.74 9.20
CA ILE A 44 -17.90 4.21 9.46
C ILE A 44 -17.99 5.71 9.79
N LYS A 45 -17.66 6.08 11.03
CA LYS A 45 -17.77 7.46 11.54
C LYS A 45 -16.51 8.26 11.28
N ARG A 46 -15.34 7.61 11.28
CA ARG A 46 -14.03 8.26 11.08
C ARG A 46 -13.34 7.74 9.83
N PRO A 47 -12.69 8.61 9.02
CA PRO A 47 -11.99 8.19 7.81
C PRO A 47 -10.88 7.15 8.03
N THR A 48 -10.37 7.04 9.26
CA THR A 48 -9.26 6.15 9.64
C THR A 48 -9.72 4.84 10.27
N GLU A 49 -11.00 4.67 10.62
CA GLU A 49 -11.51 3.46 11.32
C GLU A 49 -11.20 2.16 10.57
N LEU A 50 -11.27 2.19 9.23
CA LEU A 50 -10.91 1.03 8.42
C LEU A 50 -9.40 0.72 8.51
N LEU A 51 -8.55 1.74 8.53
CA LEU A 51 -7.10 1.59 8.62
C LEU A 51 -6.67 1.14 10.03
N GLU A 52 -7.35 1.64 11.07
CA GLU A 52 -7.20 1.21 12.46
C GLU A 52 -7.50 -0.29 12.57
N LEU A 53 -8.65 -0.73 12.04
CA LEU A 53 -9.04 -2.14 12.00
C LEU A 53 -8.06 -3.01 11.20
N GLU A 54 -7.58 -2.53 10.04
CA GLU A 54 -6.55 -3.22 9.25
C GLU A 54 -5.26 -3.44 10.06
N ALA A 55 -4.81 -2.43 10.80
CA ALA A 55 -3.62 -2.53 11.66
C ALA A 55 -3.83 -3.49 12.83
N ASP A 56 -4.98 -3.43 13.50
CA ASP A 56 -5.33 -4.33 14.61
C ASP A 56 -5.37 -5.80 14.15
N MET A 57 -6.00 -6.07 13.01
CA MET A 57 -6.05 -7.42 12.43
C MET A 57 -4.64 -7.92 12.05
N ALA A 58 -3.81 -7.05 11.48
CA ALA A 58 -2.44 -7.40 11.14
C ALA A 58 -1.59 -7.69 12.39
N GLU A 59 -1.81 -6.96 13.49
CA GLU A 59 -1.11 -7.18 14.76
C GLU A 59 -1.48 -8.53 15.37
N ILE A 60 -2.78 -8.84 15.45
CA ILE A 60 -3.27 -10.15 15.93
C ILE A 60 -2.68 -11.29 15.10
N ASN A 61 -2.62 -11.14 13.77
CA ASN A 61 -2.06 -12.17 12.90
C ASN A 61 -0.55 -12.33 13.10
N PHE A 62 0.19 -11.24 13.26
CA PHE A 62 1.61 -11.28 13.57
C PHE A 62 1.89 -11.94 14.91
N GLU A 63 1.14 -11.62 15.97
CA GLU A 63 1.28 -12.24 17.28
C GLU A 63 1.09 -13.76 17.24
N LYS A 64 0.18 -14.23 16.38
CA LYS A 64 -0.13 -15.65 16.21
C LYS A 64 0.91 -16.42 15.40
N ILE A 65 1.41 -15.86 14.29
CA ILE A 65 2.16 -16.62 13.27
C ILE A 65 3.64 -16.18 13.15
N LYS A 66 4.04 -15.02 13.72
CA LYS A 66 5.43 -14.54 13.92
C LYS A 66 6.44 -14.87 12.81
N ASN A 67 6.08 -14.60 11.56
CA ASN A 67 6.91 -14.84 10.39
C ASN A 67 7.11 -13.56 9.55
N SER A 68 7.99 -13.61 8.53
CA SER A 68 8.27 -12.47 7.65
C SER A 68 7.02 -11.94 6.93
N GLN A 69 6.12 -12.83 6.50
CA GLN A 69 4.86 -12.46 5.84
C GLN A 69 3.99 -11.57 6.73
N THR A 70 3.68 -12.05 7.94
CA THR A 70 2.84 -11.32 8.91
C THR A 70 3.54 -10.07 9.42
N PHE A 71 4.88 -10.08 9.52
CA PHE A 71 5.69 -8.90 9.81
C PHE A 71 5.53 -7.82 8.72
N ASN A 72 5.64 -8.21 7.45
CA ASN A 72 5.49 -7.30 6.31
C ASN A 72 4.06 -6.75 6.20
N ALA A 73 3.05 -7.59 6.44
CA ALA A 73 1.65 -7.17 6.48
C ALA A 73 1.41 -6.12 7.57
N LEU A 74 1.95 -6.34 8.77
CA LEU A 74 1.88 -5.40 9.88
C LEU A 74 2.60 -4.08 9.57
N SER A 75 3.81 -4.15 9.01
CA SER A 75 4.57 -2.96 8.59
C SER A 75 3.79 -2.11 7.57
N ARG A 76 3.13 -2.74 6.59
CA ARG A 76 2.28 -2.05 5.61
C ARG A 76 1.04 -1.41 6.23
N ALA A 77 0.38 -2.11 7.14
CA ALA A 77 -0.80 -1.58 7.81
C ALA A 77 -0.44 -0.32 8.62
N TYR A 78 0.66 -0.36 9.37
CA TYR A 78 1.17 0.81 10.10
C TYR A 78 1.59 1.95 9.17
N GLU A 79 2.26 1.68 8.05
CA GLU A 79 2.59 2.74 7.08
C GLU A 79 1.33 3.45 6.55
N LYS A 80 0.28 2.68 6.21
CA LYS A 80 -0.99 3.25 5.74
C LYS A 80 -1.72 4.05 6.81
N LEU A 81 -1.63 3.63 8.07
CA LEU A 81 -2.37 4.22 9.19
C LEU A 81 -1.68 5.47 9.76
N LEU A 82 -0.36 5.45 9.92
CA LEU A 82 0.39 6.56 10.52
C LEU A 82 0.36 7.82 9.66
N GLY A 83 0.33 7.67 8.34
CA GLY A 83 0.23 8.81 7.42
C GLY A 83 -0.98 9.72 7.67
N PRO A 84 -2.22 9.22 7.53
CA PRO A 84 -3.43 10.00 7.75
C PRO A 84 -3.75 10.21 9.24
N LEU A 85 -3.07 9.59 10.19
CA LEU A 85 -3.25 9.93 11.62
C LEU A 85 -2.28 11.01 12.09
N CYS A 86 -1.00 10.91 11.70
CA CYS A 86 0.08 11.70 12.28
C CYS A 86 0.63 12.77 11.34
N ILE A 87 0.76 12.44 10.06
CA ILE A 87 1.53 13.28 9.11
C ILE A 87 0.61 14.25 8.38
N ALA A 88 -0.55 13.78 7.93
CA ALA A 88 -1.54 14.57 7.22
C ALA A 88 -2.97 14.22 7.69
N PRO A 89 -3.34 14.57 8.94
CA PRO A 89 -4.64 14.23 9.49
C PRO A 89 -5.81 14.84 8.69
N PRO A 90 -6.89 14.07 8.42
CA PRO A 90 -8.09 14.60 7.80
C PRO A 90 -8.66 15.78 8.58
N LYS A 91 -9.08 16.83 7.88
CA LYS A 91 -9.71 18.01 8.50
C LYS A 91 -10.98 17.68 9.30
N SER A 92 -11.65 16.57 8.98
CA SER A 92 -12.85 16.10 9.67
C SER A 92 -12.59 15.46 11.03
N MET A 93 -11.32 15.18 11.37
CA MET A 93 -10.95 14.62 12.66
C MET A 93 -10.68 15.75 13.65
N GLN A 94 -11.21 15.64 14.87
CA GLN A 94 -10.86 16.57 15.95
C GLN A 94 -9.37 16.47 16.24
N LYS A 95 -8.70 17.62 16.43
CA LYS A 95 -7.23 17.68 16.58
C LYS A 95 -6.74 16.86 17.77
N GLU A 96 -7.49 16.90 18.87
CA GLU A 96 -7.19 16.19 20.11
C GLU A 96 -7.32 14.69 19.95
N ASP A 97 -8.37 14.22 19.25
CA ASP A 97 -8.56 12.80 18.95
C ASP A 97 -7.47 12.28 18.00
N ALA A 98 -7.16 13.02 16.94
CA ALA A 98 -6.09 12.68 16.00
C ALA A 98 -4.75 12.53 16.72
N LYS A 99 -4.43 13.50 17.58
CA LYS A 99 -3.19 13.50 18.36
C LYS A 99 -3.09 12.27 19.27
N ARG A 100 -4.15 11.98 20.04
CA ARG A 100 -4.18 10.82 20.94
C ARG A 100 -4.00 9.50 20.20
N LEU A 101 -4.73 9.30 19.10
CA LEU A 101 -4.60 8.08 18.28
C LEU A 101 -3.21 7.99 17.65
N CYS A 102 -2.68 9.10 17.14
CA CYS A 102 -1.35 9.14 16.58
C CYS A 102 -0.30 8.69 17.61
N GLU A 103 -0.32 9.25 18.83
CA GLU A 103 0.60 8.86 19.91
C GLU A 103 0.49 7.37 20.26
N GLU A 104 -0.73 6.84 20.33
CA GLU A 104 -0.98 5.42 20.58
C GLU A 104 -0.34 4.54 19.49
N TYR A 105 -0.63 4.80 18.22
CA TYR A 105 -0.14 3.98 17.12
C TYR A 105 1.36 4.15 16.86
N ILE A 106 1.95 5.31 17.18
CA ILE A 106 3.42 5.48 17.23
C ILE A 106 4.03 4.50 18.25
N LEU A 107 3.47 4.44 19.46
CA LEU A 107 3.98 3.53 20.50
C LEU A 107 3.82 2.06 20.12
N ARG A 108 2.72 1.68 19.47
CA ARG A 108 2.49 0.30 19.00
C ARG A 108 3.45 -0.06 17.86
N ALA A 109 3.58 0.80 16.84
CA ALA A 109 4.51 0.58 15.74
C ALA A 109 5.97 0.51 16.22
N ALA A 110 6.38 1.38 17.14
CA ALA A 110 7.75 1.42 17.67
C ALA A 110 8.15 0.15 18.44
N ARG A 111 7.20 -0.55 19.06
CA ARG A 111 7.45 -1.83 19.72
C ARG A 111 7.83 -2.95 18.75
N PHE A 112 7.48 -2.79 17.48
CA PHE A 112 7.56 -3.85 16.48
C PHE A 112 8.57 -3.54 15.37
N ASN A 113 8.50 -2.37 14.75
CA ASN A 113 9.39 -1.95 13.67
C ASN A 113 9.88 -0.52 13.91
N PRO A 114 10.90 -0.33 14.77
CA PRO A 114 11.46 0.97 15.11
C PRO A 114 12.04 1.74 13.91
N GLU A 115 12.42 1.03 12.85
CA GLU A 115 13.04 1.59 11.64
C GLU A 115 12.04 1.91 10.53
N LEU A 116 10.74 1.68 10.76
CA LEU A 116 9.69 1.96 9.78
C LEU A 116 9.71 3.46 9.39
N PRO A 117 9.92 3.83 8.11
CA PRO A 117 10.02 5.23 7.72
C PRO A 117 8.80 6.08 8.12
N ALA A 118 7.58 5.56 7.95
CA ALA A 118 6.35 6.23 8.36
C ALA A 118 6.29 6.50 9.87
N LEU A 119 6.83 5.60 10.71
CA LEU A 119 6.94 5.80 12.16
C LEU A 119 7.92 6.92 12.49
N ILE A 120 9.10 6.91 11.88
CA ILE A 120 10.12 7.95 12.11
C ILE A 120 9.55 9.33 11.74
N CYS A 121 8.85 9.42 10.61
CA CYS A 121 8.20 10.66 10.17
C CYS A 121 7.01 11.07 11.05
N ALA A 122 6.22 10.13 11.54
CA ALA A 122 5.12 10.40 12.47
C ALA A 122 5.64 10.94 13.81
N ARG A 123 6.77 10.41 14.31
CA ARG A 123 7.39 10.81 15.58
C ARG A 123 8.15 12.13 15.48
N ASP A 124 9.00 12.27 14.47
CA ASP A 124 9.96 13.38 14.38
C ASP A 124 9.44 14.53 13.51
N GLY A 125 8.34 14.31 12.80
CA GLY A 125 7.78 15.24 11.82
C GLY A 125 8.35 15.03 10.41
N ASN A 126 7.53 15.29 9.40
CA ASN A 126 7.85 15.03 8.00
C ASN A 126 9.02 15.88 7.43
N GLU A 127 9.34 17.01 8.06
CA GLU A 127 10.44 17.88 7.61
C GLU A 127 11.78 17.56 8.29
N SER A 128 11.78 16.67 9.29
CA SER A 128 12.95 16.29 10.05
C SER A 128 14.01 15.59 9.19
N ASN A 129 15.28 15.71 9.60
CA ASN A 129 16.38 15.02 8.92
C ASN A 129 16.30 13.51 9.08
N SER A 130 15.81 13.02 10.22
CA SER A 130 15.59 11.58 10.47
C SER A 130 14.54 11.01 9.52
N CYS A 131 13.41 11.70 9.32
CA CYS A 131 12.39 11.31 8.36
C CYS A 131 12.94 11.27 6.92
N LYS A 132 13.66 12.33 6.50
CA LYS A 132 14.32 12.38 5.19
C LYS A 132 15.32 11.24 5.00
N GLN A 133 16.10 10.93 6.02
CA GLN A 133 17.08 9.83 5.95
C GLN A 133 16.38 8.47 5.89
N ALA A 134 15.33 8.24 6.68
CA ALA A 134 14.59 6.98 6.66
C ALA A 134 14.01 6.66 5.28
N TYR A 135 13.41 7.63 4.60
CA TYR A 135 12.91 7.45 3.24
C TYR A 135 14.02 7.40 2.18
N ARG A 136 15.21 7.99 2.42
CA ARG A 136 16.37 7.82 1.52
C ARG A 136 16.94 6.41 1.55
N LEU A 137 16.77 5.69 2.66
CA LEU A 137 17.22 4.32 2.83
C LEU A 137 16.19 3.29 2.34
N LEU A 138 14.99 3.75 1.95
CA LEU A 138 14.00 2.91 1.29
C LEU A 138 14.49 2.58 -0.13
N GLU A 139 14.77 1.31 -0.38
CA GLU A 139 15.14 0.87 -1.73
C GLU A 139 13.89 0.72 -2.60
N ILE A 140 13.97 1.19 -3.84
CA ILE A 140 12.92 0.98 -4.84
C ILE A 140 13.37 -0.12 -5.80
N ARG A 141 12.60 -1.20 -5.89
CA ARG A 141 12.90 -2.32 -6.80
C ARG A 141 11.71 -2.63 -7.70
N ILE A 142 12.00 -3.18 -8.88
CA ILE A 142 10.97 -3.68 -9.79
C ILE A 142 10.60 -5.09 -9.35
N LEU A 143 9.31 -5.39 -9.34
CA LEU A 143 8.78 -6.72 -9.09
C LEU A 143 8.91 -7.57 -10.37
N ASP A 144 10.11 -8.10 -10.60
CA ASP A 144 10.39 -9.08 -11.66
C ASP A 144 9.99 -10.50 -11.25
N SER A 145 10.16 -11.48 -12.14
CA SER A 145 9.79 -12.87 -11.87
C SER A 145 10.53 -13.47 -10.68
N GLU A 146 11.82 -13.14 -10.51
CA GLU A 146 12.63 -13.64 -9.39
C GLU A 146 12.13 -13.09 -8.05
N ALA A 147 11.76 -11.80 -8.01
CA ALA A 147 11.13 -11.19 -6.85
C ALA A 147 9.74 -11.77 -6.57
N ILE A 148 8.96 -12.14 -7.61
CA ILE A 148 7.64 -12.78 -7.48
C ILE A 148 7.76 -14.16 -6.86
N ASP A 149 8.75 -14.96 -7.25
CA ASP A 149 8.95 -16.31 -6.69
C ASP A 149 9.36 -16.25 -5.20
N ALA A 150 9.93 -15.12 -4.78
CA ALA A 150 10.21 -14.81 -3.37
C ALA A 150 9.04 -14.12 -2.64
N LEU A 151 7.95 -13.78 -3.34
CA LEU A 151 6.76 -13.22 -2.70
C LEU A 151 5.99 -14.29 -1.94
N ASP A 152 5.30 -13.81 -0.92
CA ASP A 152 4.30 -14.59 -0.24
C ASP A 152 3.14 -14.99 -1.17
N PRO A 153 2.64 -16.25 -1.15
CA PRO A 153 1.56 -16.69 -2.02
C PRO A 153 0.27 -15.87 -1.91
N ALA A 154 -0.05 -15.33 -0.72
CA ALA A 154 -1.24 -14.48 -0.56
C ALA A 154 -1.03 -13.11 -1.23
N VAL A 155 0.20 -12.58 -1.18
CA VAL A 155 0.59 -11.34 -1.86
C VAL A 155 0.58 -11.55 -3.38
N GLU A 156 1.07 -12.69 -3.86
CA GLU A 156 1.01 -13.08 -5.26
C GLU A 156 -0.44 -13.22 -5.76
N LEU A 157 -1.29 -13.87 -4.96
CA LEU A 157 -2.71 -14.03 -5.27
C LEU A 157 -3.43 -12.68 -5.32
N ASP A 158 -3.21 -11.79 -4.34
CA ASP A 158 -3.78 -10.44 -4.36
C ASP A 158 -3.30 -9.67 -5.59
N LEU A 159 -2.00 -9.71 -5.90
CA LEU A 159 -1.45 -9.10 -7.12
C LEU A 159 -2.15 -9.62 -8.39
N LYS A 160 -2.34 -10.95 -8.51
CA LYS A 160 -3.05 -11.57 -9.63
C LYS A 160 -4.51 -11.13 -9.69
N MET A 161 -5.20 -11.09 -8.55
CA MET A 161 -6.60 -10.65 -8.45
C MET A 161 -6.78 -9.19 -8.85
N GLN A 162 -5.94 -8.28 -8.33
CA GLN A 162 -5.98 -6.86 -8.70
C GLN A 162 -5.71 -6.66 -10.19
N ARG A 163 -4.68 -7.35 -10.74
CA ARG A 163 -4.35 -7.30 -12.18
C ARG A 163 -5.51 -7.76 -13.06
N SER A 164 -6.28 -8.75 -12.61
CA SER A 164 -7.44 -9.27 -13.34
C SER A 164 -8.63 -8.30 -13.24
N LYS A 165 -8.97 -7.85 -12.01
CA LYS A 165 -10.09 -6.93 -11.74
C LYS A 165 -10.00 -5.64 -12.55
N ASP A 166 -8.82 -5.07 -12.65
CA ASP A 166 -8.62 -3.76 -13.28
C ASP A 166 -8.08 -3.87 -14.72
N LYS A 167 -8.01 -5.08 -15.31
CA LYS A 167 -7.38 -5.33 -16.63
C LYS A 167 -7.91 -4.42 -17.73
N VAL A 168 -9.24 -4.39 -17.92
CA VAL A 168 -9.89 -3.64 -19.00
C VAL A 168 -9.68 -2.13 -18.82
N LEU A 169 -9.87 -1.63 -17.60
CA LEU A 169 -9.68 -0.21 -17.28
C LEU A 169 -8.22 0.20 -17.53
N ARG A 170 -7.28 -0.60 -17.06
CA ARG A 170 -5.84 -0.39 -17.24
C ARG A 170 -5.43 -0.35 -18.71
N GLU A 171 -5.85 -1.32 -19.52
CA GLU A 171 -5.58 -1.34 -20.96
C GLU A 171 -6.22 -0.15 -21.70
N SER A 172 -7.38 0.31 -21.26
CA SER A 172 -8.02 1.52 -21.79
C SER A 172 -7.21 2.78 -21.46
N LEU A 173 -6.84 2.97 -20.20
CA LEU A 173 -6.08 4.14 -19.75
C LEU A 173 -4.65 4.16 -20.32
N SER A 174 -3.99 3.02 -20.45
CA SER A 174 -2.65 2.93 -21.07
C SER A 174 -2.70 3.36 -22.54
N ARG A 175 -3.70 2.93 -23.32
CA ARG A 175 -3.89 3.40 -24.70
C ARG A 175 -4.18 4.90 -24.78
N GLN A 176 -4.97 5.43 -23.84
CA GLN A 176 -5.22 6.87 -23.75
C GLN A 176 -3.92 7.63 -23.44
N ALA A 177 -3.09 7.13 -22.53
CA ALA A 177 -1.82 7.74 -22.17
C ALA A 177 -0.83 7.75 -23.34
N GLU A 178 -0.71 6.63 -24.06
CA GLU A 178 0.11 6.55 -25.27
C GLU A 178 -0.35 7.53 -26.36
N LYS A 179 -1.67 7.64 -26.58
CA LYS A 179 -2.23 8.60 -27.54
C LYS A 179 -1.96 10.04 -27.11
N ALA A 180 -2.18 10.36 -25.83
CA ALA A 180 -1.93 11.70 -25.30
C ALA A 180 -0.44 12.07 -25.37
N ALA A 181 0.46 11.10 -25.12
CA ALA A 181 1.90 11.29 -25.24
C ALA A 181 2.30 11.62 -26.68
N LYS A 182 1.82 10.84 -27.65
CA LYS A 182 2.05 11.09 -29.09
C LYS A 182 1.52 12.45 -29.55
N ASN A 183 0.34 12.84 -29.07
CA ASN A 183 -0.23 14.15 -29.37
C ASN A 183 0.66 15.28 -28.82
N TYR A 184 1.14 15.16 -27.58
CA TYR A 184 2.06 16.15 -26.98
C TYR A 184 3.42 16.19 -27.68
N GLU A 185 3.95 15.04 -28.12
CA GLU A 185 5.19 14.99 -28.91
C GLU A 185 5.04 15.67 -30.27
N SER A 186 3.87 15.52 -30.90
CA SER A 186 3.55 16.13 -32.19
C SER A 186 3.26 17.62 -32.09
N ASP A 187 2.59 18.05 -31.02
CA ASP A 187 2.28 19.44 -30.71
C ASP A 187 2.41 19.69 -29.20
N ARG A 188 3.47 20.40 -28.80
CA ARG A 188 3.78 20.74 -27.40
C ARG A 188 2.94 21.91 -26.85
N SER A 189 1.68 21.99 -27.26
CA SER A 189 0.74 22.97 -26.76
C SER A 189 0.38 22.73 -25.28
N ALA A 190 -0.01 23.80 -24.59
CA ALA A 190 -0.45 23.73 -23.19
C ALA A 190 -1.65 22.79 -23.00
N GLU A 191 -2.54 22.72 -24.00
CA GLU A 191 -3.71 21.83 -23.98
C GLU A 191 -3.31 20.36 -24.09
N ASN A 192 -2.40 20.01 -24.99
CA ASN A 192 -1.90 18.64 -25.08
C ASN A 192 -1.14 18.22 -23.83
N LEU A 193 -0.35 19.12 -23.24
CA LEU A 193 0.31 18.86 -21.96
C LEU A 193 -0.73 18.61 -20.86
N LYS A 194 -1.78 19.43 -20.77
CA LYS A 194 -2.86 19.26 -19.80
C LYS A 194 -3.59 17.92 -19.99
N ASN A 195 -3.95 17.56 -21.22
CA ASN A 195 -4.59 16.28 -21.52
C ASN A 195 -3.70 15.08 -21.15
N LEU A 196 -2.40 15.17 -21.43
CA LEU A 196 -1.42 14.14 -21.04
C LEU A 196 -1.37 13.97 -19.51
N ARG A 197 -1.30 15.10 -18.80
CA ARG A 197 -1.30 15.17 -17.34
C ARG A 197 -2.56 14.59 -16.71
N ASP A 198 -3.73 14.93 -17.25
CA ASP A 198 -5.02 14.42 -16.78
C ASP A 198 -5.13 12.92 -17.02
N THR A 199 -4.58 12.43 -18.12
CA THR A 199 -4.56 11.00 -18.44
C THR A 199 -3.65 10.22 -17.49
N PHE A 200 -2.43 10.70 -17.23
CA PHE A 200 -1.52 10.07 -16.27
C PHE A 200 -2.06 10.10 -14.83
N SER A 201 -2.77 11.16 -14.45
CA SER A 201 -3.40 11.26 -13.12
C SER A 201 -4.49 10.21 -12.90
N LYS A 202 -5.12 9.74 -13.98
CA LYS A 202 -6.09 8.61 -13.95
C LYS A 202 -5.38 7.26 -14.04
N LEU A 203 -4.33 7.16 -14.85
CA LEU A 203 -3.60 5.91 -15.07
C LEU A 203 -2.80 5.46 -13.85
N LEU A 204 -2.01 6.35 -13.23
CA LEU A 204 -1.08 6.01 -12.16
C LEU A 204 -1.75 5.30 -10.98
N PRO A 205 -2.89 5.77 -10.42
CA PRO A 205 -3.56 5.07 -9.33
C PRO A 205 -4.00 3.64 -9.68
N VAL A 206 -4.26 3.35 -10.96
CA VAL A 206 -4.65 2.02 -11.44
C VAL A 206 -3.43 1.12 -11.60
N VAL A 207 -2.38 1.58 -12.28
CA VAL A 207 -1.17 0.75 -12.53
C VAL A 207 -0.29 0.60 -11.29
N CYS A 208 -0.27 1.61 -10.42
CA CYS A 208 0.50 1.65 -9.18
C CYS A 208 -0.35 1.35 -7.94
N LYS A 209 -1.58 0.83 -8.13
CA LYS A 209 -2.45 0.39 -7.04
C LYS A 209 -1.75 -0.59 -6.10
N PHE A 210 -0.90 -1.44 -6.68
CA PHE A 210 -0.09 -2.39 -5.96
C PHE A 210 1.34 -1.88 -5.83
N THR A 211 1.68 -1.37 -4.64
CA THR A 211 3.06 -1.20 -4.20
C THR A 211 3.26 -2.04 -2.95
N TYR A 212 4.37 -2.75 -2.88
CA TYR A 212 4.61 -3.73 -1.82
C TYR A 212 5.82 -3.33 -1.00
N LEU A 213 5.59 -2.92 0.25
CA LEU A 213 6.66 -2.74 1.21
C LEU A 213 7.05 -4.10 1.80
N HIS A 214 8.33 -4.42 1.68
CA HIS A 214 8.96 -5.62 2.22
C HIS A 214 10.15 -5.21 3.08
N VAL A 215 10.31 -5.85 4.23
CA VAL A 215 11.49 -5.69 5.08
C VAL A 215 12.40 -6.90 4.84
N MET A 216 13.55 -6.65 4.22
CA MET A 216 14.58 -7.66 3.96
C MET A 216 15.66 -7.58 5.03
N GLN A 217 16.30 -8.72 5.33
CA GLN A 217 17.57 -8.70 6.03
C GLN A 217 18.66 -8.27 5.04
N ALA A 218 19.38 -7.21 5.35
CA ALA A 218 20.52 -6.77 4.58
C ALA A 218 21.66 -7.81 4.70
N PRO A 219 22.43 -8.01 3.62
CA PRO A 219 23.71 -8.69 3.71
C PRO A 219 24.56 -8.04 4.82
N ARG A 220 25.28 -8.85 5.60
CA ARG A 220 26.11 -8.35 6.74
C ARG A 220 27.12 -7.26 6.34
N GLU A 221 27.46 -7.16 5.06
CA GLU A 221 28.49 -6.26 4.53
C GLU A 221 27.99 -4.85 4.17
N SER A 222 26.68 -4.60 4.09
CA SER A 222 26.10 -3.31 3.67
C SER A 222 25.48 -2.49 4.81
N ALA A 223 25.78 -2.85 6.06
CA ALA A 223 25.24 -2.25 7.27
C ALA A 223 25.67 -0.78 7.46
N THR A 224 24.96 0.15 6.84
CA THR A 224 25.10 1.57 7.18
C THR A 224 24.34 1.81 8.48
N LYS A 225 25.04 1.84 9.62
CA LYS A 225 24.39 2.11 10.91
C LYS A 225 23.76 3.51 10.88
N ILE A 226 22.43 3.57 10.89
CA ILE A 226 21.75 4.81 11.23
C ILE A 226 22.05 5.05 12.71
N PRO A 227 22.67 6.18 13.09
CA PRO A 227 22.81 6.51 14.50
C PRO A 227 21.40 6.76 15.04
N LEU A 228 20.82 5.74 15.70
CA LEU A 228 19.59 5.81 16.48
C LEU A 228 19.83 6.72 17.70
N THR A 229 20.03 8.00 17.45
CA THR A 229 20.12 9.05 18.46
C THR A 229 18.71 9.36 18.95
N ALA A 230 18.10 8.44 19.72
CA ALA A 230 16.94 8.65 20.62
C ALA A 230 16.09 7.38 20.91
N MET A 231 16.62 6.16 20.81
CA MET A 231 15.84 4.95 21.18
C MET A 231 15.88 4.58 22.66
N ASP A 232 16.76 5.20 23.44
CA ASP A 232 16.99 4.79 24.84
C ASP A 232 15.86 5.15 25.81
N VAL A 233 14.83 5.90 25.39
CA VAL A 233 13.82 6.43 26.33
C VAL A 233 12.49 5.66 26.33
N ILE A 234 12.17 4.85 25.31
CA ILE A 234 10.84 4.19 25.21
C ILE A 234 10.89 2.69 25.56
N ILE A 235 12.05 2.04 25.52
CA ILE A 235 12.20 0.59 25.75
C ILE A 235 12.70 0.31 27.19
N SER A 236 12.02 0.84 28.20
CA SER A 236 12.31 0.50 29.61
C SER A 236 11.25 -0.41 30.26
N ARG A 237 10.27 -0.89 29.49
CA ARG A 237 9.28 -1.87 29.99
C ARG A 237 9.57 -3.26 29.43
N PRO A 238 9.77 -4.29 30.29
CA PRO A 238 9.88 -5.67 29.83
C PRO A 238 8.54 -6.08 29.22
N ASN A 239 8.50 -6.20 27.90
CA ASN A 239 7.32 -6.64 27.17
C ASN A 239 7.71 -7.91 26.39
N PRO A 240 6.96 -9.03 26.49
CA PRO A 240 7.27 -10.28 25.77
C PRO A 240 7.34 -10.18 24.24
N LEU A 241 6.90 -9.06 23.64
CA LEU A 241 7.16 -8.76 22.23
C LEU A 241 8.65 -8.49 21.93
N GLY A 242 9.40 -7.96 22.90
CA GLY A 242 10.76 -7.45 22.71
C GLY A 242 11.76 -8.51 22.21
N ASP A 243 11.62 -9.76 22.65
CA ASP A 243 12.56 -10.83 22.27
C ASP A 243 12.29 -11.41 20.87
N ALA A 244 11.03 -11.39 20.42
CA ALA A 244 10.68 -11.76 19.05
C ALA A 244 11.06 -10.64 18.07
N VAL A 245 10.84 -9.38 18.47
CA VAL A 245 11.17 -8.20 17.69
C VAL A 245 12.67 -8.01 17.57
N LYS A 246 13.46 -8.26 18.62
CA LYS A 246 14.94 -8.24 18.53
C LYS A 246 15.48 -9.15 17.43
N ARG A 247 14.90 -10.34 17.18
CA ARG A 247 15.39 -11.19 16.09
C ARG A 247 15.18 -10.62 14.69
N TYR A 248 14.23 -9.71 14.52
CA TYR A 248 13.92 -9.07 13.23
C TYR A 248 14.46 -7.63 13.12
N ALA A 249 14.63 -6.93 14.25
CA ALA A 249 15.09 -5.55 14.32
C ALA A 249 16.61 -5.41 14.52
N ASP A 250 17.31 -6.43 15.04
CA ASP A 250 18.66 -6.24 15.61
C ASP A 250 19.83 -6.47 14.63
N VAL A 251 19.61 -6.74 13.33
CA VAL A 251 20.73 -6.78 12.38
C VAL A 251 20.28 -6.40 10.96
N ASN A 252 20.50 -5.14 10.59
CA ASN A 252 20.46 -4.63 9.21
C ASN A 252 19.15 -4.91 8.48
N SER A 253 18.03 -4.29 8.85
CA SER A 253 16.83 -4.40 8.01
C SER A 253 16.87 -3.36 6.88
N VAL A 254 16.52 -3.75 5.66
CA VAL A 254 16.34 -2.82 4.53
C VAL A 254 14.88 -2.87 4.11
N HIS A 255 14.23 -1.71 4.17
CA HIS A 255 12.89 -1.55 3.61
C HIS A 255 13.02 -1.44 2.10
N VAL A 256 12.32 -2.32 1.39
CA VAL A 256 12.26 -2.35 -0.07
C VAL A 256 10.82 -2.14 -0.49
N ARG A 257 10.57 -1.14 -1.32
CA ARG A 257 9.30 -0.94 -2.01
C ARG A 257 9.38 -1.53 -3.41
N PHE A 258 8.59 -2.57 -3.64
CA PHE A 258 8.45 -3.19 -4.94
C PHE A 258 7.35 -2.49 -5.76
N LEU A 259 7.70 -2.14 -6.99
CA LEU A 259 6.79 -1.58 -8.00
C LEU A 259 6.59 -2.61 -9.11
N THR A 260 5.36 -2.74 -9.61
CA THR A 260 5.16 -3.57 -10.81
C THR A 260 5.93 -2.99 -12.01
N PRO A 261 6.39 -3.81 -12.97
CA PRO A 261 7.10 -3.30 -14.15
C PRO A 261 6.30 -2.26 -14.94
N GLU A 262 4.97 -2.38 -14.94
CA GLU A 262 4.08 -1.40 -15.56
C GLU A 262 4.04 -0.09 -14.76
N CYS A 263 3.82 -0.14 -13.45
CA CYS A 263 3.87 1.05 -12.59
C CYS A 263 5.20 1.81 -12.73
N PHE A 264 6.32 1.07 -12.64
CA PHE A 264 7.66 1.65 -12.77
C PHE A 264 7.83 2.39 -14.11
N ARG A 265 7.47 1.76 -15.24
CA ARG A 265 7.55 2.39 -16.56
C ARG A 265 6.69 3.65 -16.67
N GLN A 266 5.48 3.64 -16.11
CA GLN A 266 4.61 4.83 -16.14
C GLN A 266 5.14 5.95 -15.26
N ILE A 267 5.67 5.64 -14.06
CA ILE A 267 6.35 6.62 -13.20
C ILE A 267 7.53 7.25 -13.95
N GLU A 268 8.41 6.45 -14.53
CA GLU A 268 9.57 6.94 -15.29
C GLU A 268 9.15 7.83 -16.47
N SER A 269 8.09 7.45 -17.18
CA SER A 269 7.57 8.22 -18.30
C SER A 269 7.04 9.59 -17.84
N VAL A 270 6.36 9.64 -16.70
CA VAL A 270 5.86 10.89 -16.12
C VAL A 270 6.98 11.75 -15.56
N LEU A 271 7.96 11.17 -14.86
CA LEU A 271 9.08 11.92 -14.28
C LEU A 271 10.04 12.49 -15.33
N LYS A 272 10.12 11.87 -16.51
CA LYS A 272 10.80 12.47 -17.68
C LYS A 272 10.11 13.74 -18.19
N LEU A 273 8.79 13.84 -18.03
CA LEU A 273 8.00 15.00 -18.45
C LEU A 273 8.04 16.11 -17.38
N ASP A 274 7.88 15.75 -16.12
CA ASP A 274 8.00 16.66 -14.98
C ASP A 274 8.60 15.93 -13.77
N PRO A 275 9.87 16.19 -13.42
CA PRO A 275 10.54 15.52 -12.30
C PRO A 275 9.85 15.72 -10.95
N ASN A 276 9.03 16.76 -10.81
CA ASN A 276 8.32 17.09 -9.59
C ASN A 276 6.83 16.72 -9.66
N TRP A 277 6.44 15.81 -10.56
CA TRP A 277 5.06 15.35 -10.70
C TRP A 277 4.60 14.62 -9.43
N PRO A 278 3.68 15.18 -8.62
CA PRO A 278 3.40 14.63 -7.29
C PRO A 278 2.93 13.18 -7.35
N ALA A 279 1.99 12.84 -8.23
CA ALA A 279 1.46 11.48 -8.29
C ALA A 279 2.56 10.43 -8.57
N ALA A 280 3.52 10.74 -9.44
CA ALA A 280 4.59 9.81 -9.78
C ALA A 280 5.62 9.68 -8.65
N VAL A 281 6.01 10.81 -8.05
CA VAL A 281 6.91 10.83 -6.89
C VAL A 281 6.29 10.10 -5.69
N CYS A 282 5.02 10.38 -5.38
CA CYS A 282 4.32 9.77 -4.25
C CYS A 282 4.13 8.26 -4.44
N HIS A 283 3.86 7.78 -5.66
CA HIS A 283 3.82 6.33 -5.91
C HIS A 283 5.20 5.66 -5.85
N ARG A 284 6.26 6.37 -6.26
CA ARG A 284 7.64 5.86 -6.20
C ARG A 284 8.18 5.82 -4.77
N ASP A 285 8.13 6.94 -4.08
CA ASP A 285 8.83 7.16 -2.81
C ASP A 285 7.93 6.88 -1.59
N GLY A 286 6.62 6.81 -1.80
CA GLY A 286 5.59 6.62 -0.78
C GLY A 286 4.78 7.90 -0.55
N THR A 287 3.47 7.73 -0.32
CA THR A 287 2.48 8.82 -0.17
C THR A 287 2.84 9.80 0.95
N TYR A 288 3.52 9.33 1.98
CA TYR A 288 3.90 10.14 3.14
C TYR A 288 5.41 10.43 3.19
N SER A 289 6.13 10.24 2.07
CA SER A 289 7.55 10.58 1.98
C SER A 289 7.77 12.09 1.91
N PRO A 290 8.88 12.61 2.48
CA PRO A 290 9.23 14.03 2.35
C PRO A 290 9.29 14.51 0.90
N THR A 291 9.80 13.68 -0.01
CA THR A 291 9.89 13.96 -1.44
C THR A 291 8.51 14.13 -2.09
N CYS A 292 7.53 13.31 -1.70
CA CYS A 292 6.14 13.44 -2.14
C CYS A 292 5.52 14.77 -1.68
N PHE A 293 5.74 15.16 -0.42
CA PHE A 293 5.26 16.44 0.10
C PHE A 293 5.92 17.64 -0.56
N GLU A 294 7.23 17.60 -0.78
CA GLU A 294 7.97 18.64 -1.49
C GLU A 294 7.50 18.79 -2.95
N SER A 295 7.31 17.67 -3.65
CA SER A 295 6.78 17.65 -5.01
C SER A 295 5.38 18.23 -5.07
N SER A 296 4.50 17.82 -4.14
CA SER A 296 3.14 18.35 -4.01
C SER A 296 3.11 19.86 -3.79
N ARG A 297 3.97 20.38 -2.89
CA ARG A 297 4.11 21.82 -2.62
C ARG A 297 4.60 22.58 -3.86
N THR A 298 5.63 22.06 -4.51
CA THR A 298 6.21 22.67 -5.72
C THR A 298 5.21 22.71 -6.85
N PHE A 299 4.46 21.61 -7.05
CA PHE A 299 3.42 21.52 -8.05
C PHE A 299 2.27 22.50 -7.79
N ARG A 300 1.81 22.63 -6.54
CA ARG A 300 0.78 23.61 -6.17
C ARG A 300 1.24 25.04 -6.47
N LYS A 301 2.46 25.43 -6.06
CA LYS A 301 3.04 26.75 -6.37
C LYS A 301 3.10 27.02 -7.88
N LYS A 302 3.49 26.02 -8.68
CA LYS A 302 3.49 26.13 -10.15
C LYS A 302 2.08 26.34 -10.70
N GLN A 303 1.08 25.61 -10.19
CA GLN A 303 -0.32 25.80 -10.61
C GLN A 303 -0.85 27.20 -10.24
N GLU A 304 -0.60 27.66 -9.02
CA GLU A 304 -1.02 28.99 -8.55
C GLU A 304 -0.39 30.14 -9.36
N ALA A 305 0.83 29.94 -9.89
CA ALA A 305 1.51 30.90 -10.75
C ALA A 305 0.96 30.93 -12.19
N LEU A 306 0.37 29.82 -12.65
CA LEU A 306 -0.22 29.70 -13.99
C LEU A 306 -1.68 30.16 -14.04
N MET A 307 -2.36 30.28 -12.89
CA MET A 307 -3.72 30.79 -12.83
C MET A 307 -3.74 32.32 -13.03
N PRO A 308 -4.51 32.85 -14.00
CA PRO A 308 -4.59 34.29 -14.26
C PRO A 308 -5.06 35.05 -13.02
N LYS A 309 -4.42 36.20 -12.73
CA LYS A 309 -4.70 37.02 -11.54
C LYS A 309 -6.17 37.49 -11.45
N GLU A 310 -6.89 37.54 -12.56
CA GLU A 310 -8.29 37.96 -12.62
C GLU A 310 -9.27 36.99 -11.94
N THR A 311 -8.85 35.76 -11.63
CA THR A 311 -9.64 34.84 -10.80
C THR A 311 -9.31 34.94 -9.30
N ARG A 312 -8.38 35.82 -8.88
CA ARG A 312 -8.07 36.09 -7.46
C ARG A 312 -8.97 37.20 -6.89
N VAL A 313 -10.25 37.23 -7.27
CA VAL A 313 -11.24 38.10 -6.64
C VAL A 313 -11.67 37.42 -5.34
N SER A 314 -11.02 37.82 -4.25
CA SER A 314 -11.60 38.03 -2.92
C SER A 314 -12.68 37.07 -2.41
N ASP A 315 -12.50 35.76 -2.55
CA ASP A 315 -13.06 34.84 -1.56
C ASP A 315 -11.95 34.60 -0.54
N GLY A 316 -12.23 34.98 0.70
CA GLY A 316 -11.40 34.72 1.87
C GLY A 316 -11.28 33.22 2.13
N LEU A 317 -10.55 32.52 1.27
CA LEU A 317 -10.02 31.20 1.57
C LEU A 317 -8.82 31.40 2.49
N GLU A 318 -9.12 31.37 3.78
CA GLU A 318 -8.12 31.12 4.81
C GLU A 318 -7.27 29.90 4.42
N SER A 319 -5.96 30.14 4.49
CA SER A 319 -4.85 29.26 4.18
C SER A 319 -5.05 27.80 4.62
N PHE A 320 -4.83 26.90 3.66
CA PHE A 320 -4.86 25.44 3.72
C PHE A 320 -3.75 24.80 4.54
#